data_AF-A0A4Q5UE34-F1
#
_entry.id   AF-A0A4Q5UE34-F1
#
_cell.length_a   1.000
_cell.length_b   1.000
_cell.length_c   1.000
_cell.angle_alpha   90.00
_cell.angle_beta   90.00
_cell.angle_gamma   90.00
#
_symmetry.space_group_name_H-M   'P 1'
#
loop_
_entity.id
_entity.type
_entity.pdbx_description
1 polymer ?
#
loop_
_entity_poly.entity_id
_entity_poly.type
_entity_poly.pdbx_seq_one_letter_code
_entity_poly.pdbx_strand_id
1 'polypeptide(L)'
;MNKLISITTAIIICSLLVAHVNAQDSVTLKSLLTEMTDPSSVAVVPANRYTMHQASSYDRRSVSADQPGWFANGDFNQYIRTEQTNGRTEHVMMEADGPGAIVRFWLTTVVKPGTIRFYLDNSTTPAIESSAFDMMKAGLALGPALLNPHSSYEPEGKGGNTLYFPVSYAKHCRITVEFPDTVIAKKSHYYQVNYRTYAKGTKVATFTMNDLLVTRARIDAAEKTLWKAPLYANGKKISNDLHLPPSARQLIPLPAGPTAIRDLQFSISLAKGADTGVALRNLLLKIEFDGMETVMCPVGDFSGSGYGGRPVASWYRSLDSNLLLTSRWVMPYKQTARVTLINQSPDAVNVKFTATLSPWTWTASSMYFHATYQTAENIWDAKWDWNPSKPTRGDTLAPIEWNFVTIEGGGIYLGNTLAVDNLMDTWYGEGDAKIWVDDDRFPSEFGTGLEDYYNTSWAPVVLYQTPFANAPRADNASSFGHNTFTRTRNLDGVPFRKSFRYDLEMLSWDGGRINA
;
A
#
# COMPACT_ATOMS: atom_id res chain seq x y z
N MET A 1 -1.44 19.07 -85.43
CA MET A 1 -2.24 17.87 -85.08
C MET A 1 -2.23 17.71 -83.57
N ASN A 2 -3.40 17.84 -82.97
CA ASN A 2 -3.65 17.90 -81.52
C ASN A 2 -3.19 16.64 -80.78
N LYS A 3 -2.45 16.82 -79.68
CA LYS A 3 -2.40 15.84 -78.59
C LYS A 3 -2.60 16.56 -77.26
N LEU A 4 -3.75 16.27 -76.63
CA LEU A 4 -4.10 16.61 -75.26
C LEU A 4 -3.03 16.08 -74.30
N ILE A 5 -2.56 16.93 -73.39
CA ILE A 5 -1.80 16.52 -72.21
C ILE A 5 -2.74 16.70 -71.00
N SER A 6 -3.07 15.58 -70.37
CA SER A 6 -3.87 15.48 -69.14
C SER A 6 -3.03 15.97 -67.95
N ILE A 7 -3.49 17.00 -67.26
CA ILE A 7 -2.90 17.47 -66.00
C ILE A 7 -3.63 16.74 -64.87
N THR A 8 -2.93 15.83 -64.19
CA THR A 8 -3.43 15.14 -63.00
C THR A 8 -3.08 15.98 -61.77
N THR A 9 -4.09 16.65 -61.19
CA THR A 9 -3.97 17.41 -59.94
C THR A 9 -3.82 16.45 -58.76
N ALA A 10 -2.64 16.43 -58.13
CA ALA A 10 -2.43 15.71 -56.87
C ALA A 10 -3.02 16.53 -55.72
N ILE A 11 -4.12 16.06 -55.14
CA ILE A 11 -4.73 16.61 -53.93
C ILE A 11 -3.92 16.09 -52.73
N ILE A 12 -3.11 16.97 -52.14
CA ILE A 12 -2.45 16.72 -50.86
C ILE A 12 -3.52 16.86 -49.77
N ILE A 13 -4.05 15.73 -49.29
CA ILE A 13 -4.91 15.68 -48.11
C ILE A 13 -4.00 15.83 -46.89
N CYS A 14 -3.91 17.06 -46.39
CA CYS A 14 -3.27 17.35 -45.11
C CYS A 14 -4.18 16.86 -43.99
N SER A 15 -3.95 15.63 -43.52
CA SER A 15 -4.62 15.07 -42.34
C SER A 15 -4.16 15.84 -41.10
N LEU A 16 -4.99 16.81 -40.68
CA LEU A 16 -4.91 17.42 -39.37
C LEU A 16 -5.08 16.33 -38.31
N LEU A 17 -3.96 15.92 -37.70
CA LEU A 17 -3.93 15.22 -36.43
C LEU A 17 -4.55 16.15 -35.38
N VAL A 18 -5.85 16.00 -35.15
CA VAL A 18 -6.49 16.52 -33.95
C VAL A 18 -5.93 15.70 -32.80
N ALA A 19 -4.93 16.23 -32.11
CA ALA A 19 -4.54 15.74 -30.81
C ALA A 19 -5.78 15.86 -29.92
N HIS A 20 -6.41 14.72 -29.59
CA HIS A 20 -7.38 14.67 -28.51
C HIS A 20 -6.62 15.03 -27.23
N VAL A 21 -6.65 16.32 -26.87
CA VAL A 21 -6.38 16.76 -25.51
C VAL A 21 -7.53 16.17 -24.69
N ASN A 22 -7.32 15.00 -24.10
CA ASN A 22 -8.24 14.47 -23.10
C ASN A 22 -8.41 15.58 -22.06
N ALA A 23 -9.64 16.09 -21.94
CA ALA A 23 -9.97 17.00 -20.85
C ALA A 23 -9.60 16.27 -19.56
N GLN A 24 -8.61 16.80 -18.84
CA GLN A 24 -8.18 16.21 -17.59
C GLN A 24 -9.34 16.35 -16.59
N ASP A 25 -9.97 15.22 -16.24
CA ASP A 25 -11.09 15.20 -15.31
C ASP A 25 -10.65 15.77 -13.95
N SER A 26 -11.49 16.63 -13.38
CA SER A 26 -11.22 17.24 -12.08
C SER A 26 -11.12 16.16 -11.01
N VAL A 27 -10.06 16.21 -10.20
CA VAL A 27 -9.97 15.42 -8.97
C VAL A 27 -10.99 15.97 -7.98
N THR A 28 -11.87 15.11 -7.47
CA THR A 28 -12.93 15.44 -6.51
C THR A 28 -13.03 14.31 -5.49
N LEU A 29 -13.71 14.54 -4.36
CA LEU A 29 -14.03 13.46 -3.43
C LEU A 29 -14.75 12.29 -4.14
N LYS A 30 -15.71 12.57 -5.01
CA LYS A 30 -16.43 11.56 -5.79
C LYS A 30 -15.50 10.75 -6.69
N SER A 31 -14.57 11.39 -7.40
CA SER A 31 -13.65 10.68 -8.29
C SER A 31 -12.69 9.79 -7.50
N LEU A 32 -12.18 10.27 -6.35
CA LEU A 32 -11.28 9.51 -5.49
C LEU A 32 -11.99 8.30 -4.84
N LEU A 33 -13.24 8.44 -4.40
CA LEU A 33 -14.03 7.31 -3.90
C LEU A 33 -14.32 6.28 -5.00
N THR A 34 -14.50 6.74 -6.24
CA THR A 34 -14.70 5.86 -7.41
C THR A 34 -13.41 5.10 -7.73
N GLU A 35 -12.27 5.78 -7.77
CA GLU A 35 -10.96 5.17 -7.96
C GLU A 35 -10.66 4.13 -6.87
N MET A 36 -10.91 4.49 -5.59
CA MET A 36 -10.69 3.62 -4.44
C MET A 36 -11.44 2.29 -4.51
N THR A 37 -12.58 2.26 -5.20
CA THR A 37 -13.48 1.10 -5.29
C THR A 37 -13.51 0.46 -6.68
N ASP A 38 -12.60 0.85 -7.57
CA ASP A 38 -12.43 0.23 -8.88
C ASP A 38 -11.11 -0.56 -8.93
N PRO A 39 -11.15 -1.90 -8.93
CA PRO A 39 -9.97 -2.74 -9.08
C PRO A 39 -9.22 -2.53 -10.41
N SER A 40 -9.87 -1.93 -11.42
CA SER A 40 -9.26 -1.64 -12.72
C SER A 40 -8.35 -0.42 -12.69
N SER A 41 -8.50 0.45 -11.69
CA SER A 41 -7.76 1.71 -11.59
C SER A 41 -6.24 1.51 -11.51
N VAL A 42 -5.81 0.39 -10.93
CA VAL A 42 -4.39 0.02 -10.76
C VAL A 42 -3.78 -0.69 -11.97
N ALA A 43 -4.58 -1.07 -12.97
CA ALA A 43 -4.09 -1.69 -14.21
C ALA A 43 -3.64 -0.65 -15.26
N VAL A 44 -3.78 0.65 -14.95
CA VAL A 44 -3.37 1.76 -15.81
C VAL A 44 -2.62 2.82 -15.02
N VAL A 45 -1.71 3.53 -15.67
CA VAL A 45 -1.06 4.70 -15.07
C VAL A 45 -2.14 5.79 -14.85
N PRO A 46 -2.24 6.41 -13.66
CA PRO A 46 -3.37 7.26 -13.29
C PRO A 46 -3.52 8.45 -14.23
N ALA A 47 -4.76 8.73 -14.69
CA ALA A 47 -5.03 9.80 -15.65
C ALA A 47 -4.50 11.17 -15.16
N ASN A 48 -4.77 11.48 -13.88
CA ASN A 48 -4.12 12.55 -13.15
C ASN A 48 -2.81 12.04 -12.56
N ARG A 49 -1.70 12.26 -13.28
CA ARG A 49 -0.37 11.88 -12.79
C ARG A 49 -0.09 12.57 -11.46
N TYR A 50 0.40 11.80 -10.50
CA TYR A 50 0.80 12.27 -9.19
C TYR A 50 2.14 11.66 -8.77
N THR A 51 2.79 12.28 -7.79
CA THR A 51 3.84 11.67 -6.97
C THR A 51 3.28 11.40 -5.58
N MET A 52 3.72 10.31 -4.95
CA MET A 52 3.35 9.97 -3.58
C MET A 52 4.43 10.50 -2.64
N HIS A 53 4.02 11.17 -1.56
CA HIS A 53 4.91 11.69 -0.54
C HIS A 53 4.39 11.32 0.85
N GLN A 54 5.28 11.36 1.83
CA GLN A 54 4.93 11.21 3.24
C GLN A 54 5.50 12.34 4.08
N ALA A 55 4.68 12.90 4.98
CA ALA A 55 5.15 13.66 6.12
C ALA A 55 4.97 12.79 7.38
N SER A 56 6.03 12.55 8.13
CA SER A 56 5.97 11.72 9.32
C SER A 56 6.77 12.30 10.48
N SER A 57 6.59 11.71 11.65
CA SER A 57 7.40 12.00 12.83
C SER A 57 8.78 11.35 12.83
N TYR A 58 9.27 10.79 11.71
CA TYR A 58 10.61 10.15 11.63
C TYR A 58 11.70 11.00 12.30
N ASP A 59 12.69 10.34 12.92
CA ASP A 59 13.75 11.03 13.65
C ASP A 59 14.58 11.96 12.74
N ARG A 60 14.59 13.26 13.05
CA ARG A 60 15.28 14.27 12.24
C ARG A 60 16.81 14.20 12.31
N ARG A 61 17.38 13.34 13.17
CA ARG A 61 18.81 12.98 13.14
C ARG A 61 19.17 12.14 11.92
N SER A 62 18.19 11.47 11.30
CA SER A 62 18.35 10.70 10.07
C SER A 62 18.44 11.63 8.86
N VAL A 63 19.66 11.94 8.43
CA VAL A 63 19.93 12.88 7.32
C VAL A 63 20.46 12.19 6.06
N SER A 64 21.35 11.21 6.20
CA SER A 64 21.93 10.46 5.09
C SER A 64 22.41 9.08 5.53
N ALA A 65 22.28 8.07 4.65
CA ALA A 65 22.57 6.67 4.95
C ALA A 65 24.04 6.37 5.29
N ASP A 66 24.96 7.23 4.89
CA ASP A 66 26.40 7.12 5.14
C ASP A 66 26.87 7.89 6.39
N GLN A 67 25.97 8.56 7.10
CA GLN A 67 26.28 9.41 8.26
C GLN A 67 25.73 8.82 9.57
N PRO A 68 26.36 9.11 10.73
CA PRO A 68 25.75 8.88 12.02
C PRO A 68 24.36 9.52 12.10
N GLY A 69 23.44 8.86 12.80
CA GLY A 69 22.05 9.30 12.92
C GLY A 69 21.09 8.62 11.97
N TRP A 70 21.55 7.89 10.94
CA TRP A 70 20.65 7.26 9.96
C TRP A 70 19.59 6.32 10.55
N PHE A 71 19.98 5.55 11.57
CA PHE A 71 19.14 4.62 12.31
C PHE A 71 18.70 5.18 13.67
N ALA A 72 18.48 6.50 13.75
CA ALA A 72 18.01 7.11 14.98
C ALA A 72 16.52 6.79 15.20
N ASN A 73 16.19 6.28 16.39
CA ASN A 73 14.85 5.76 16.70
C ASN A 73 14.03 6.69 17.63
N GLY A 74 14.22 8.01 17.50
CA GLY A 74 13.49 9.06 18.24
C GLY A 74 12.46 9.74 17.35
N ASP A 75 11.56 8.94 16.81
CA ASP A 75 10.63 9.17 15.70
C ASP A 75 9.22 9.62 16.16
N PHE A 76 9.15 10.28 17.31
CA PHE A 76 7.95 10.92 17.85
C PHE A 76 8.19 12.41 18.11
N ASN A 77 7.11 13.19 18.15
CA ASN A 77 7.15 14.64 18.41
C ASN A 77 8.03 15.46 17.44
N GLN A 78 8.35 14.90 16.27
CA GLN A 78 9.08 15.61 15.23
C GLN A 78 8.09 16.42 14.39
N TYR A 79 8.28 17.73 14.31
CA TYR A 79 7.42 18.66 13.56
C TYR A 79 8.27 19.48 12.59
N ILE A 80 7.66 19.99 11.53
CA ILE A 80 8.35 20.87 10.57
C ILE A 80 8.79 22.16 11.27
N ARG A 81 7.89 22.74 12.06
CA ARG A 81 8.12 23.94 12.88
C ARG A 81 7.02 24.11 13.93
N THR A 82 7.23 25.08 14.82
CA THR A 82 6.21 25.59 15.75
C THR A 82 5.93 27.05 15.40
N GLU A 83 4.66 27.45 15.43
CA GLU A 83 4.22 28.80 15.06
C GLU A 83 3.07 29.29 15.95
N GLN A 84 2.85 30.61 15.94
CA GLN A 84 1.73 31.27 16.63
C GLN A 84 0.60 31.54 15.64
N THR A 85 -0.56 30.94 15.87
CA THR A 85 -1.76 31.09 15.02
C THR A 85 -2.93 31.56 15.87
N ASN A 86 -3.36 32.81 15.71
CA ASN A 86 -4.48 33.41 16.44
C ASN A 86 -4.36 33.25 17.98
N GLY A 87 -3.15 33.42 18.53
CA GLY A 87 -2.88 33.29 19.96
C GLY A 87 -2.67 31.85 20.45
N ARG A 88 -2.69 30.86 19.55
CA ARG A 88 -2.44 29.45 19.83
C ARG A 88 -1.04 29.06 19.39
N THR A 89 -0.41 28.16 20.13
CA THR A 89 0.86 27.54 19.72
C THR A 89 0.56 26.28 18.94
N GLU A 90 0.89 26.27 17.65
CA GLU A 90 0.62 25.14 16.77
C GLU A 90 1.92 24.54 16.23
N HIS A 91 2.02 23.21 16.24
CA HIS A 91 3.12 22.46 15.66
C HIS A 91 2.71 21.92 14.29
N VAL A 92 3.47 22.25 13.24
CA VAL A 92 3.16 21.87 11.86
C VAL A 92 3.64 20.45 11.62
N MET A 93 2.70 19.53 11.42
CA MET A 93 2.95 18.10 11.14
C MET A 93 3.24 17.86 9.66
N MET A 94 2.52 18.57 8.79
CA MET A 94 2.61 18.43 7.34
C MET A 94 2.31 19.78 6.69
N GLU A 95 3.03 20.09 5.60
CA GLU A 95 2.76 21.23 4.73
C GLU A 95 3.12 20.88 3.29
N ALA A 96 2.21 21.14 2.35
CA ALA A 96 2.44 20.88 0.93
C ALA A 96 1.76 21.93 0.05
N ASP A 97 2.50 22.42 -0.95
CA ASP A 97 2.02 23.34 -1.98
C ASP A 97 1.43 22.60 -3.19
N GLY A 98 0.48 23.26 -3.84
CA GLY A 98 -0.12 22.83 -5.11
C GLY A 98 -1.36 21.94 -4.95
N PRO A 99 -1.89 21.46 -6.09
CA PRO A 99 -3.03 20.55 -6.11
C PRO A 99 -2.62 19.18 -5.55
N GLY A 100 -3.34 18.69 -4.54
CA GLY A 100 -3.02 17.43 -3.88
C GLY A 100 -4.21 16.78 -3.19
N ALA A 101 -3.95 15.62 -2.59
CA ALA A 101 -4.90 14.93 -1.72
C ALA A 101 -4.17 14.12 -0.66
N ILE A 102 -4.56 14.29 0.61
CA ILE A 102 -4.21 13.34 1.67
C ILE A 102 -5.00 12.07 1.40
N VAL A 103 -4.33 10.92 1.38
CA VAL A 103 -4.92 9.63 1.01
C VAL A 103 -4.73 8.55 2.07
N ARG A 104 -3.85 8.80 3.04
CA ARG A 104 -3.74 8.02 4.28
C ARG A 104 -3.18 8.91 5.37
N PHE A 105 -3.76 8.88 6.56
CA PHE A 105 -3.23 9.53 7.75
C PHE A 105 -3.29 8.57 8.94
N TRP A 106 -2.14 7.99 9.26
CA TRP A 106 -1.92 7.14 10.42
C TRP A 106 -1.39 7.99 11.57
N LEU A 107 -1.87 7.73 12.78
CA LEU A 107 -1.41 8.40 13.98
C LEU A 107 -1.60 7.54 15.24
N THR A 108 -0.76 7.73 16.25
CA THR A 108 -0.91 7.10 17.56
C THR A 108 -0.22 7.91 18.65
N THR A 109 -0.61 7.69 19.90
CA THR A 109 -0.09 8.40 21.07
C THR A 109 -0.33 7.59 22.34
N VAL A 110 0.30 7.99 23.45
CA VAL A 110 -0.06 7.54 24.81
C VAL A 110 -1.20 8.36 25.44
N VAL A 111 -1.44 9.59 24.97
CA VAL A 111 -2.49 10.49 25.45
C VAL A 111 -3.06 11.38 24.33
N LYS A 112 -4.36 11.68 24.38
CA LYS A 112 -5.08 12.42 23.33
C LYS A 112 -5.50 13.89 23.61
N PRO A 113 -5.17 14.56 24.74
CA PRO A 113 -5.51 15.99 24.88
C PRO A 113 -4.82 16.86 23.83
N GLY A 114 -5.60 17.75 23.20
CA GLY A 114 -5.10 18.67 22.17
C GLY A 114 -6.06 18.76 20.99
N THR A 115 -5.68 19.53 19.98
CA THR A 115 -6.47 19.70 18.75
C THR A 115 -5.59 19.50 17.52
N ILE A 116 -6.02 18.66 16.58
CA ILE A 116 -5.47 18.61 15.22
C ILE A 116 -6.34 19.44 14.28
N ARG A 117 -5.70 20.17 13.36
CA ARG A 117 -6.36 21.07 12.40
C ARG A 117 -5.85 20.88 10.99
N PHE A 118 -6.76 20.92 10.03
CA PHE A 118 -6.46 20.86 8.59
C PHE A 118 -6.81 22.20 7.95
N TYR A 119 -5.81 22.93 7.50
CA TYR A 119 -5.96 24.16 6.73
C TYR A 119 -5.80 23.83 5.25
N LEU A 120 -6.81 24.18 4.45
CA LEU A 120 -6.83 23.89 3.01
C LEU A 120 -6.83 25.23 2.24
N ASP A 121 -6.11 25.25 1.12
CA ASP A 121 -6.04 26.35 0.16
C ASP A 121 -5.65 27.72 0.72
N ASN A 122 -4.73 27.74 1.69
CA ASN A 122 -4.29 28.95 2.41
C ASN A 122 -5.39 29.59 3.27
N SER A 123 -6.48 28.89 3.56
CA SER A 123 -7.49 29.34 4.52
C SER A 123 -6.87 29.49 5.91
N THR A 124 -7.21 30.58 6.60
CA THR A 124 -6.88 30.78 8.03
C THR A 124 -7.87 30.10 8.96
N THR A 125 -9.00 29.63 8.43
CA THR A 125 -9.99 28.81 9.14
C THR A 125 -9.77 27.33 8.77
N PRO A 126 -9.61 26.43 9.76
CA PRO A 126 -9.43 25.01 9.47
C PRO A 126 -10.71 24.41 8.87
N ALA A 127 -10.56 23.57 7.86
CA ALA A 127 -11.64 22.81 7.26
C ALA A 127 -12.05 21.60 8.12
N ILE A 128 -11.10 21.02 8.86
CA ILE A 128 -11.31 19.95 9.82
C ILE A 128 -10.63 20.34 11.13
N GLU A 129 -11.35 20.22 12.24
CA GLU A 129 -10.80 20.23 13.59
C GLU A 129 -11.18 18.93 14.29
N SER A 130 -10.25 18.36 15.05
CA SER A 130 -10.48 17.11 15.77
C SER A 130 -9.67 17.08 17.07
N SER A 131 -10.06 16.19 17.99
CA SER A 131 -9.20 15.84 19.11
C SER A 131 -7.84 15.36 18.58
N ALA A 132 -6.75 15.77 19.22
CA ALA A 132 -5.43 15.33 18.81
C ALA A 132 -5.34 13.79 18.87
N PHE A 133 -4.77 13.20 17.82
CA PHE A 133 -4.57 11.76 17.70
C PHE A 133 -5.84 10.90 17.79
N ASP A 134 -7.00 11.46 17.45
CA ASP A 134 -8.27 10.73 17.36
C ASP A 134 -9.20 11.33 16.29
N MET A 135 -9.00 10.93 15.04
CA MET A 135 -9.82 11.41 13.92
C MET A 135 -11.25 10.88 13.97
N MET A 136 -11.58 9.91 14.84
CA MET A 136 -12.97 9.50 15.03
C MET A 136 -13.79 10.59 15.69
N LYS A 137 -13.14 11.52 16.42
CA LYS A 137 -13.75 12.73 16.98
C LYS A 137 -13.83 13.91 15.99
N ALA A 138 -13.43 13.72 14.72
CA ALA A 138 -13.44 14.78 13.69
C ALA A 138 -14.82 15.07 13.06
N GLY A 139 -15.89 14.38 13.49
CA GLY A 139 -17.23 14.59 12.94
C GLY A 139 -17.42 14.12 11.49
N LEU A 140 -16.51 13.28 10.97
CA LEU A 140 -16.56 12.78 9.59
C LEU A 140 -17.65 11.70 9.36
N ALA A 141 -18.10 11.04 10.45
CA ALA A 141 -19.09 9.95 10.43
C ALA A 141 -18.76 8.86 9.38
N LEU A 142 -17.53 8.33 9.44
CA LEU A 142 -17.02 7.32 8.52
C LEU A 142 -17.13 5.92 9.13
N GLY A 143 -17.25 4.91 8.27
CA GLY A 143 -17.15 3.51 8.71
C GLY A 143 -15.70 3.05 8.86
N PRO A 144 -15.49 1.86 9.46
CA PRO A 144 -14.17 1.36 9.80
C PRO A 144 -13.28 0.96 8.62
N ALA A 145 -13.75 0.89 7.37
CA ALA A 145 -12.87 0.75 6.21
C ALA A 145 -12.20 2.07 5.84
N LEU A 146 -12.91 3.19 6.01
CA LEU A 146 -12.41 4.54 5.66
C LEU A 146 -11.74 5.25 6.85
N LEU A 147 -12.02 4.83 8.08
CA LEU A 147 -11.40 5.33 9.31
C LEU A 147 -11.17 4.17 10.29
N ASN A 148 -9.99 3.58 10.24
CA ASN A 148 -9.67 2.31 10.90
C ASN A 148 -9.15 2.61 12.32
N PRO A 149 -9.81 2.19 13.41
CA PRO A 149 -9.18 2.21 14.72
C PRO A 149 -8.03 1.20 14.75
N HIS A 150 -6.89 1.56 15.35
CA HIS A 150 -5.81 0.60 15.55
C HIS A 150 -6.22 -0.44 16.60
N SER A 151 -5.58 -1.61 16.60
CA SER A 151 -5.87 -2.66 17.58
C SER A 151 -5.60 -2.26 19.03
N SER A 152 -4.75 -1.25 19.25
CA SER A 152 -4.43 -0.69 20.56
C SER A 152 -5.29 0.53 20.94
N TYR A 153 -6.35 0.83 20.18
CA TYR A 153 -7.13 2.06 20.36
C TYR A 153 -7.95 2.05 21.66
N GLU A 154 -7.71 3.08 22.48
CA GLU A 154 -8.51 3.41 23.66
C GLU A 154 -9.07 4.85 23.50
N PRO A 155 -10.39 5.08 23.58
CA PRO A 155 -10.99 6.40 23.31
C PRO A 155 -10.44 7.58 24.12
N GLU A 156 -10.07 7.31 25.38
CA GLU A 156 -9.54 8.31 26.32
C GLU A 156 -8.08 7.99 26.75
N GLY A 157 -7.43 7.05 26.06
CA GLY A 157 -6.12 6.51 26.44
C GLY A 157 -5.13 6.43 25.28
N LYS A 158 -4.36 5.35 25.22
CA LYS A 158 -3.34 5.13 24.18
C LYS A 158 -3.94 4.75 22.82
N GLY A 159 -3.09 4.64 21.81
CA GLY A 159 -3.47 4.24 20.46
C GLY A 159 -4.04 5.39 19.63
N GLY A 160 -4.43 5.07 18.40
CA GLY A 160 -5.01 6.01 17.46
C GLY A 160 -5.75 5.30 16.35
N ASN A 161 -5.72 5.88 15.15
CA ASN A 161 -6.47 5.41 14.00
C ASN A 161 -5.74 5.76 12.69
N THR A 162 -6.12 5.06 11.63
CA THR A 162 -5.72 5.37 10.25
C THR A 162 -6.92 5.88 9.47
N LEU A 163 -6.85 7.13 8.98
CA LEU A 163 -7.82 7.71 8.06
C LEU A 163 -7.43 7.39 6.62
N TYR A 164 -8.26 6.63 5.92
CA TYR A 164 -8.15 6.35 4.47
C TYR A 164 -9.06 7.23 3.62
N PHE A 165 -10.00 7.94 4.24
CA PHE A 165 -10.86 8.90 3.56
C PHE A 165 -10.03 10.04 2.96
N PRO A 166 -10.16 10.31 1.64
CA PRO A 166 -9.32 11.29 1.00
C PRO A 166 -9.74 12.73 1.30
N VAL A 167 -8.77 13.57 1.64
CA VAL A 167 -8.96 15.03 1.85
C VAL A 167 -8.18 15.77 0.77
N SER A 168 -8.90 16.34 -0.20
CA SER A 168 -8.32 16.99 -1.39
C SER A 168 -8.20 18.51 -1.22
N TYR A 169 -7.20 19.10 -1.88
CA TYR A 169 -6.91 20.53 -1.84
C TYR A 169 -6.33 21.00 -3.18
N ALA A 170 -6.67 22.22 -3.59
CA ALA A 170 -6.32 22.75 -4.92
C ALA A 170 -5.01 23.55 -4.93
N LYS A 171 -4.65 24.17 -3.80
CA LYS A 171 -3.56 25.13 -3.72
C LYS A 171 -2.54 24.83 -2.64
N HIS A 172 -2.98 24.39 -1.46
CA HIS A 172 -2.11 24.20 -0.31
C HIS A 172 -2.80 23.36 0.76
N CYS A 173 -2.03 22.57 1.49
CA CYS A 173 -2.51 21.87 2.68
C CYS A 173 -1.51 22.03 3.81
N ARG A 174 -2.03 22.32 5.01
CA ARG A 174 -1.25 22.34 6.24
C ARG A 174 -2.02 21.64 7.35
N ILE A 175 -1.37 20.67 8.00
CA ILE A 175 -1.90 19.98 9.18
C ILE A 175 -1.10 20.42 10.39
N THR A 176 -1.78 20.87 11.44
CA THR A 176 -1.15 21.27 12.70
C THR A 176 -1.73 20.52 13.88
N VAL A 177 -0.96 20.45 14.97
CA VAL A 177 -1.42 20.01 16.28
C VAL A 177 -1.13 21.08 17.34
N GLU A 178 -2.10 21.32 18.20
CA GLU A 178 -2.00 22.15 19.39
C GLU A 178 -2.15 21.27 20.63
N PHE A 179 -1.28 21.45 21.61
CA PHE A 179 -1.37 20.79 22.90
C PHE A 179 -1.82 21.76 23.99
N PRO A 180 -2.57 21.30 25.01
CA PRO A 180 -3.06 22.19 26.08
C PRO A 180 -1.95 22.72 26.97
N ASP A 181 -0.83 21.97 27.09
CA ASP A 181 0.32 22.36 27.90
C ASP A 181 1.59 21.60 27.47
N THR A 182 2.72 21.97 28.08
CA THR A 182 4.03 21.37 27.81
C THR A 182 4.21 19.97 28.37
N VAL A 183 3.37 19.53 29.31
CA VAL A 183 3.41 18.17 29.88
C VAL A 183 2.83 17.20 28.86
N ILE A 184 1.70 17.54 28.26
CA ILE A 184 1.09 16.77 27.18
C ILE A 184 2.00 16.77 25.97
N ALA A 185 2.50 17.94 25.52
CA ALA A 185 3.38 18.03 24.34
C ALA A 185 4.65 17.17 24.40
N LYS A 186 5.12 16.80 25.61
CA LYS A 186 6.29 15.94 25.82
C LYS A 186 5.99 14.44 25.80
N LYS A 187 4.71 14.04 25.78
CA LYS A 187 4.31 12.63 25.59
C LYS A 187 4.61 12.19 24.16
N SER A 188 4.70 10.87 23.91
CA SER A 188 5.06 10.36 22.59
C SER A 188 3.87 10.46 21.63
N HIS A 189 4.06 11.20 20.55
CA HIS A 189 3.08 11.38 19.48
C HIS A 189 3.69 11.02 18.12
N TYR A 190 3.11 10.03 17.47
CA TYR A 190 3.62 9.48 16.21
C TYR A 190 2.61 9.71 15.10
N TYR A 191 3.10 10.03 13.90
CA TYR A 191 2.22 10.23 12.75
C TYR A 191 2.89 9.94 11.41
N GLN A 192 2.07 9.56 10.43
CA GLN A 192 2.43 9.41 9.03
C GLN A 192 1.25 9.91 8.16
N VAL A 193 1.49 10.97 7.39
CA VAL A 193 0.54 11.56 6.43
C VAL A 193 1.05 11.23 5.03
N ASN A 194 0.42 10.29 4.34
CA ASN A 194 0.68 10.02 2.93
C ASN A 194 -0.26 10.88 2.05
N TYR A 195 0.31 11.58 1.09
CA TYR A 195 -0.43 12.47 0.20
C TYR A 195 0.06 12.40 -1.24
N ARG A 196 -0.88 12.56 -2.16
CA ARG A 196 -0.63 12.75 -3.58
C ARG A 196 -0.31 14.22 -3.85
N THR A 197 0.72 14.46 -4.64
CA THR A 197 0.99 15.77 -5.26
C THR A 197 0.73 15.64 -6.75
N TYR A 198 -0.25 16.37 -7.27
CA TYR A 198 -0.58 16.35 -8.69
C TYR A 198 0.25 17.35 -9.49
N ALA A 199 0.37 17.13 -10.80
CA ALA A 199 1.02 18.09 -11.68
C ALA A 199 0.35 19.47 -11.59
N LYS A 200 1.17 20.53 -11.64
CA LYS A 200 0.69 21.93 -11.63
C LYS A 200 -0.37 22.15 -12.71
N GLY A 201 -1.48 22.78 -12.34
CA GLY A 201 -2.62 23.03 -13.24
C GLY A 201 -3.68 21.92 -13.24
N THR A 202 -3.42 20.78 -12.60
CA THR A 202 -4.46 19.77 -12.34
C THR A 202 -5.61 20.41 -11.58
N LYS A 203 -6.83 20.28 -12.09
CA LYS A 203 -8.04 20.78 -11.42
C LYS A 203 -8.37 19.83 -10.26
N VAL A 204 -8.33 20.36 -9.04
CA VAL A 204 -8.73 19.64 -7.83
C VAL A 204 -9.82 20.47 -7.16
N ALA A 205 -10.92 19.83 -6.76
CA ALA A 205 -11.92 20.42 -5.91
C ALA A 205 -11.49 20.24 -4.45
N THR A 206 -11.35 21.35 -3.73
CA THR A 206 -10.97 21.32 -2.32
C THR A 206 -12.10 20.80 -1.46
N PHE A 207 -11.76 19.89 -0.55
CA PHE A 207 -12.69 19.29 0.37
C PHE A 207 -13.35 20.34 1.29
N THR A 208 -14.64 20.18 1.52
CA THR A 208 -15.42 20.90 2.52
C THR A 208 -16.25 19.92 3.34
N MET A 209 -16.60 20.27 4.58
CA MET A 209 -17.49 19.43 5.40
C MET A 209 -18.87 19.21 4.75
N ASN A 210 -19.32 20.12 3.87
CA ASN A 210 -20.55 19.92 3.10
C ASN A 210 -20.45 18.75 2.10
N ASP A 211 -19.25 18.40 1.63
CA ASP A 211 -19.05 17.27 0.73
C ASP A 211 -19.42 15.94 1.40
N LEU A 212 -19.31 15.84 2.74
CA LEU A 212 -19.77 14.67 3.49
C LEU A 212 -21.28 14.47 3.35
N LEU A 213 -22.06 15.56 3.37
CA LEU A 213 -23.51 15.52 3.23
C LEU A 213 -23.90 15.19 1.78
N VAL A 214 -23.31 15.89 0.81
CA VAL A 214 -23.62 15.73 -0.62
C VAL A 214 -23.17 14.36 -1.14
N THR A 215 -22.11 13.79 -0.58
CA THR A 215 -21.49 12.53 -1.06
C THR A 215 -21.80 11.33 -0.16
N ARG A 216 -22.61 11.49 0.91
CA ARG A 216 -22.86 10.46 1.94
C ARG A 216 -23.16 9.07 1.38
N ALA A 217 -24.11 8.98 0.44
CA ALA A 217 -24.50 7.71 -0.17
C ALA A 217 -23.34 6.99 -0.88
N ARG A 218 -22.40 7.74 -1.47
CA ARG A 218 -21.20 7.17 -2.11
C ARG A 218 -20.17 6.75 -1.09
N ILE A 219 -20.02 7.50 0.00
CA ILE A 219 -19.14 7.12 1.12
C ILE A 219 -19.63 5.80 1.74
N ASP A 220 -20.94 5.68 1.99
CA ASP A 220 -21.54 4.44 2.53
C ASP A 220 -21.41 3.26 1.55
N ALA A 221 -21.59 3.51 0.26
CA ALA A 221 -21.38 2.49 -0.77
C ALA A 221 -19.92 2.05 -0.84
N ALA A 222 -18.97 2.99 -0.73
CA ALA A 222 -17.54 2.68 -0.73
C ALA A 222 -17.15 1.84 0.48
N GLU A 223 -17.56 2.24 1.69
CA GLU A 223 -17.38 1.48 2.93
C GLU A 223 -17.85 0.02 2.78
N LYS A 224 -19.10 -0.17 2.31
CA LYS A 224 -19.66 -1.51 2.11
C LYS A 224 -18.89 -2.32 1.07
N THR A 225 -18.49 -1.67 -0.02
CA THR A 225 -17.79 -2.31 -1.14
C THR A 225 -16.40 -2.76 -0.73
N LEU A 226 -15.68 -1.95 0.05
CA LEU A 226 -14.34 -2.27 0.53
C LEU A 226 -14.31 -3.51 1.44
N TRP A 227 -15.33 -3.70 2.29
CA TRP A 227 -15.47 -4.92 3.09
C TRP A 227 -15.95 -6.14 2.30
N LYS A 228 -16.70 -5.92 1.22
CA LYS A 228 -17.31 -6.97 0.41
C LYS A 228 -16.96 -6.77 -1.06
N ALA A 229 -15.66 -6.83 -1.35
CA ALA A 229 -15.13 -6.63 -2.69
C ALA A 229 -15.78 -7.64 -3.66
N PRO A 230 -16.55 -7.17 -4.65
CA PRO A 230 -17.30 -8.06 -5.54
C PRO A 230 -16.35 -8.79 -6.49
N LEU A 231 -16.72 -10.01 -6.87
CA LEU A 231 -16.15 -10.66 -8.05
C LEU A 231 -16.67 -9.97 -9.32
N TYR A 232 -15.91 -10.05 -10.40
CA TYR A 232 -16.35 -9.52 -11.68
C TYR A 232 -17.51 -10.34 -12.25
N ALA A 233 -18.67 -9.71 -12.41
CA ALA A 233 -19.91 -10.41 -12.75
C ALA A 233 -19.98 -10.90 -14.22
N ASN A 234 -19.42 -10.15 -15.16
CA ASN A 234 -19.72 -10.28 -16.59
C ASN A 234 -18.56 -10.87 -17.41
N GLY A 235 -17.68 -11.65 -16.79
CA GLY A 235 -16.52 -12.23 -17.47
C GLY A 235 -16.74 -13.67 -17.95
N LYS A 236 -15.99 -14.06 -18.99
CA LYS A 236 -15.87 -15.47 -19.40
C LYS A 236 -15.04 -16.21 -18.35
N LYS A 237 -15.56 -17.31 -17.81
CA LYS A 237 -14.84 -18.15 -16.86
C LYS A 237 -14.09 -19.27 -17.56
N ILE A 238 -12.85 -19.50 -17.14
CA ILE A 238 -12.06 -20.69 -17.45
C ILE A 238 -11.82 -21.42 -16.14
N SER A 239 -12.11 -22.72 -16.10
CA SER A 239 -11.97 -23.53 -14.88
C SER A 239 -11.27 -24.85 -15.18
N ASN A 240 -10.42 -25.27 -14.24
CA ASN A 240 -9.65 -26.51 -14.32
C ASN A 240 -9.56 -27.15 -12.94
N ASP A 241 -9.76 -28.47 -12.88
CA ASP A 241 -9.44 -29.27 -11.70
C ASP A 241 -8.05 -29.87 -11.88
N LEU A 242 -7.15 -29.58 -10.94
CA LEU A 242 -5.74 -29.93 -11.03
C LEU A 242 -5.36 -30.85 -9.89
N HIS A 243 -4.71 -31.97 -10.23
CA HIS A 243 -4.02 -32.82 -9.27
C HIS A 243 -2.51 -32.59 -9.42
N LEU A 244 -1.86 -32.14 -8.36
CA LEU A 244 -0.45 -31.81 -8.33
C LEU A 244 0.28 -32.72 -7.33
N PRO A 245 0.81 -33.89 -7.76
CA PRO A 245 1.79 -34.64 -6.97
C PRO A 245 3.04 -33.80 -6.65
N PRO A 246 3.89 -34.24 -5.72
CA PRO A 246 5.19 -33.60 -5.49
C PRO A 246 5.98 -33.41 -6.79
N SER A 247 6.61 -32.25 -6.94
CA SER A 247 7.35 -31.80 -8.15
C SER A 247 6.51 -31.60 -9.42
N ALA A 248 5.18 -31.80 -9.36
CA ALA A 248 4.32 -31.59 -10.53
C ALA A 248 4.23 -30.11 -10.91
N ARG A 249 4.11 -29.87 -12.22
CA ARG A 249 3.85 -28.56 -12.81
C ARG A 249 2.66 -28.68 -13.76
N GLN A 250 1.67 -27.81 -13.61
CA GLN A 250 0.49 -27.77 -14.50
C GLN A 250 0.33 -26.38 -15.07
N LEU A 251 0.33 -26.29 -16.40
CA LEU A 251 0.18 -25.06 -17.15
C LEU A 251 -1.23 -24.96 -17.73
N ILE A 252 -1.84 -23.80 -17.57
CA ILE A 252 -3.18 -23.46 -18.03
C ILE A 252 -3.05 -22.30 -19.01
N PRO A 253 -3.18 -22.54 -20.33
CA PRO A 253 -3.20 -21.45 -21.29
C PRO A 253 -4.54 -20.72 -21.20
N LEU A 254 -4.50 -19.39 -21.15
CA LEU A 254 -5.70 -18.57 -21.25
C LEU A 254 -5.97 -18.20 -22.73
N PRO A 255 -7.22 -17.84 -23.08
CA PRO A 255 -7.57 -17.43 -24.44
C PRO A 255 -6.63 -16.35 -25.00
N ALA A 256 -6.25 -16.49 -26.27
CA ALA A 256 -5.39 -15.52 -26.92
C ALA A 256 -6.11 -14.19 -27.21
N GLY A 257 -5.32 -13.13 -27.37
CA GLY A 257 -5.78 -11.79 -27.71
C GLY A 257 -5.93 -10.85 -26.51
N PRO A 258 -6.28 -9.58 -26.78
CA PRO A 258 -6.24 -8.51 -25.79
C PRO A 258 -7.36 -8.69 -24.74
N THR A 259 -6.95 -9.13 -23.56
CA THR A 259 -7.84 -9.60 -22.49
C THR A 259 -7.28 -9.18 -21.14
N ALA A 260 -8.12 -9.06 -20.12
CA ALA A 260 -7.69 -8.95 -18.73
C ALA A 260 -8.25 -10.10 -17.91
N ILE A 261 -7.39 -10.65 -17.05
CA ILE A 261 -7.85 -11.42 -15.90
C ILE A 261 -8.47 -10.43 -14.91
N ARG A 262 -9.73 -10.66 -14.54
CA ARG A 262 -10.49 -9.83 -13.61
C ARG A 262 -10.50 -10.43 -12.20
N ASP A 263 -10.57 -11.75 -12.13
CA ASP A 263 -10.43 -12.50 -10.89
C ASP A 263 -9.64 -13.78 -11.13
N LEU A 264 -8.87 -14.21 -10.13
CA LEU A 264 -8.32 -15.57 -10.02
C LEU A 264 -8.81 -16.21 -8.73
N GLN A 265 -9.28 -17.45 -8.82
CA GLN A 265 -9.70 -18.24 -7.68
C GLN A 265 -8.99 -19.59 -7.67
N PHE A 266 -8.51 -19.98 -6.49
CA PHE A 266 -7.88 -21.27 -6.23
C PHE A 266 -8.55 -21.88 -5.01
N SER A 267 -9.38 -22.90 -5.20
CA SER A 267 -9.89 -23.71 -4.10
C SER A 267 -8.93 -24.88 -3.88
N ILE A 268 -8.21 -24.84 -2.76
CA ILE A 268 -7.08 -25.73 -2.50
C ILE A 268 -7.52 -26.83 -1.53
N SER A 269 -7.20 -28.07 -1.86
CA SER A 269 -7.47 -29.23 -1.01
C SER A 269 -6.19 -30.02 -0.81
N LEU A 270 -5.81 -30.20 0.45
CA LEU A 270 -4.56 -30.84 0.85
C LEU A 270 -4.79 -32.32 1.17
N ALA A 271 -3.72 -33.12 1.04
CA ALA A 271 -3.73 -34.50 1.53
C ALA A 271 -3.97 -34.55 3.05
N LYS A 272 -4.57 -35.63 3.54
CA LYS A 272 -4.83 -35.81 4.97
C LYS A 272 -3.50 -35.82 5.74
N GLY A 273 -3.35 -34.90 6.69
CA GLY A 273 -2.16 -34.78 7.54
C GLY A 273 -1.06 -33.89 6.96
N ALA A 274 -1.23 -33.35 5.75
CA ALA A 274 -0.30 -32.36 5.20
C ALA A 274 -0.31 -31.07 6.03
N ASP A 275 0.86 -30.47 6.23
CA ASP A 275 0.99 -29.18 6.89
C ASP A 275 0.58 -28.06 5.92
N THR A 276 -0.45 -27.28 6.29
CA THR A 276 -0.97 -26.19 5.45
C THR A 276 0.08 -25.12 5.17
N GLY A 277 0.93 -24.80 6.13
CA GLY A 277 2.00 -23.81 5.94
C GLY A 277 3.03 -24.29 4.94
N VAL A 278 3.52 -25.52 5.10
CA VAL A 278 4.44 -26.16 4.15
C VAL A 278 3.82 -26.24 2.76
N ALA A 279 2.57 -26.70 2.65
CA ALA A 279 1.89 -26.84 1.38
C ALA A 279 1.73 -25.51 0.63
N LEU A 280 1.25 -24.45 1.30
CA LEU A 280 1.02 -23.16 0.64
C LEU A 280 2.29 -22.35 0.37
N ARG A 281 3.34 -22.54 1.18
CA ARG A 281 4.66 -21.93 0.95
C ARG A 281 5.43 -22.61 -0.19
N ASN A 282 5.08 -23.85 -0.52
CA ASN A 282 5.71 -24.62 -1.59
C ASN A 282 4.81 -24.86 -2.82
N LEU A 283 3.57 -24.37 -2.81
CA LEU A 283 2.75 -24.27 -4.02
C LEU A 283 3.02 -22.93 -4.68
N LEU A 284 3.80 -22.91 -5.75
CA LEU A 284 4.14 -21.68 -6.46
C LEU A 284 3.11 -21.35 -7.54
N LEU A 285 2.75 -20.08 -7.63
CA LEU A 285 2.02 -19.47 -8.72
C LEU A 285 3.02 -18.77 -9.64
N LYS A 286 3.06 -19.21 -10.90
CA LYS A 286 3.76 -18.53 -11.98
C LYS A 286 2.73 -18.01 -13.00
N ILE A 287 2.86 -16.75 -13.43
CA ILE A 287 2.06 -16.20 -14.54
C ILE A 287 2.99 -15.54 -15.56
N GLU A 288 2.79 -15.91 -16.83
CA GLU A 288 3.45 -15.30 -17.97
C GLU A 288 2.44 -14.49 -18.78
N PHE A 289 2.73 -13.21 -19.02
CA PHE A 289 1.98 -12.36 -19.94
C PHE A 289 2.85 -12.01 -21.15
N ASP A 290 2.33 -12.26 -22.34
CA ASP A 290 2.97 -11.92 -23.62
C ASP A 290 4.42 -12.42 -23.74
N GLY A 291 4.70 -13.61 -23.19
CA GLY A 291 6.02 -14.24 -23.21
C GLY A 291 6.97 -13.80 -22.08
N MET A 292 6.53 -12.92 -21.18
CA MET A 292 7.31 -12.46 -20.02
C MET A 292 6.76 -13.06 -18.73
N GLU A 293 7.62 -13.61 -17.89
CA GLU A 293 7.27 -13.97 -16.51
C GLU A 293 7.10 -12.70 -15.69
N THR A 294 5.88 -12.43 -15.23
CA THR A 294 5.59 -11.24 -14.41
C THR A 294 5.19 -11.60 -12.99
N VAL A 295 4.73 -12.83 -12.77
CA VAL A 295 4.38 -13.35 -11.45
C VAL A 295 5.17 -14.63 -11.18
N MET A 296 5.84 -14.66 -10.03
CA MET A 296 6.43 -15.86 -9.44
C MET A 296 6.41 -15.68 -7.92
N CYS A 297 5.55 -16.40 -7.22
CA CYS A 297 5.55 -16.43 -5.75
C CYS A 297 4.75 -17.61 -5.19
N PRO A 298 4.97 -18.01 -3.93
CA PRO A 298 4.12 -18.97 -3.27
C PRO A 298 2.68 -18.47 -3.16
N VAL A 299 1.72 -19.40 -3.24
CA VAL A 299 0.29 -19.11 -3.15
C VAL A 299 -0.08 -18.55 -1.77
N GLY A 300 0.58 -19.00 -0.70
CA GLY A 300 0.42 -18.44 0.65
C GLY A 300 0.74 -16.94 0.70
N ASP A 301 1.86 -16.54 0.12
CA ASP A 301 2.31 -15.14 0.07
C ASP A 301 1.47 -14.28 -0.87
N PHE A 302 1.16 -14.81 -2.06
CA PHE A 302 0.28 -14.15 -3.03
C PHE A 302 -1.08 -13.81 -2.40
N SER A 303 -1.63 -14.72 -1.59
CA SER A 303 -2.90 -14.52 -0.86
C SER A 303 -2.84 -13.45 0.23
N GLY A 304 -1.64 -13.10 0.68
CA GLY A 304 -1.41 -12.23 1.82
C GLY A 304 -1.33 -12.93 3.17
N SER A 305 -1.55 -14.24 3.19
CA SER A 305 -1.56 -15.07 4.41
C SER A 305 -0.19 -15.39 4.96
N GLY A 306 0.85 -15.32 4.11
CA GLY A 306 2.20 -15.74 4.48
C GLY A 306 2.24 -17.24 4.79
N TYR A 307 2.96 -17.60 5.86
CA TYR A 307 3.06 -19.00 6.30
C TYR A 307 1.81 -19.42 7.11
N GLY A 308 1.22 -20.58 6.78
CA GLY A 308 0.19 -21.25 7.60
C GLY A 308 -1.26 -21.14 7.10
N GLY A 309 -1.52 -20.43 6.00
CA GLY A 309 -2.85 -20.41 5.37
C GLY A 309 -3.96 -19.82 6.24
N ARG A 310 -3.61 -18.85 7.10
CA ARG A 310 -4.55 -18.11 7.94
C ARG A 310 -5.45 -17.20 7.10
N PRO A 311 -6.72 -16.99 7.49
CA PRO A 311 -7.65 -16.17 6.71
C PRO A 311 -7.18 -14.73 6.49
N VAL A 312 -7.47 -14.20 5.30
CA VAL A 312 -7.22 -12.81 4.90
C VAL A 312 -8.47 -12.23 4.25
N ALA A 313 -8.87 -11.02 4.64
CA ALA A 313 -10.03 -10.31 4.13
C ALA A 313 -9.64 -8.90 3.65
N SER A 314 -8.85 -8.83 2.58
CA SER A 314 -8.40 -7.57 1.96
C SER A 314 -9.15 -7.27 0.66
N TRP A 315 -9.11 -6.00 0.24
CA TRP A 315 -9.73 -5.47 -0.97
C TRP A 315 -9.33 -6.26 -2.23
N TYR A 316 -8.03 -6.36 -2.51
CA TYR A 316 -7.54 -7.05 -3.71
C TYR A 316 -7.40 -8.56 -3.55
N ARG A 317 -7.38 -9.08 -2.32
CA ARG A 317 -7.10 -10.49 -2.06
C ARG A 317 -7.77 -11.01 -0.80
N SER A 318 -8.27 -12.23 -0.86
CA SER A 318 -8.80 -12.93 0.30
C SER A 318 -8.45 -14.41 0.28
N LEU A 319 -8.22 -14.96 1.46
CA LEU A 319 -8.11 -16.40 1.71
C LEU A 319 -9.12 -16.74 2.80
N ASP A 320 -10.03 -17.67 2.55
CA ASP A 320 -10.98 -18.12 3.58
C ASP A 320 -10.45 -19.35 4.34
N SER A 321 -11.19 -19.79 5.37
CA SER A 321 -10.84 -20.95 6.19
C SER A 321 -10.89 -22.29 5.43
N ASN A 322 -11.49 -22.31 4.24
CA ASN A 322 -11.56 -23.50 3.37
C ASN A 322 -10.45 -23.47 2.29
N LEU A 323 -9.46 -22.59 2.45
CA LEU A 323 -8.38 -22.37 1.48
C LEU A 323 -8.87 -22.00 0.08
N LEU A 324 -9.97 -21.24 0.00
CA LEU A 324 -10.34 -20.52 -1.22
C LEU A 324 -9.59 -19.19 -1.25
N LEU A 325 -8.53 -19.16 -2.05
CA LEU A 325 -7.89 -17.91 -2.45
C LEU A 325 -8.74 -17.24 -3.54
N THR A 326 -9.02 -15.96 -3.37
CA THR A 326 -9.57 -15.07 -4.40
C THR A 326 -8.64 -13.86 -4.56
N SER A 327 -8.14 -13.64 -5.76
CA SER A 327 -7.42 -12.43 -6.18
C SER A 327 -8.30 -11.62 -7.14
N ARG A 328 -8.43 -10.33 -6.86
CA ARG A 328 -9.20 -9.33 -7.63
C ARG A 328 -8.28 -8.31 -8.31
N TRP A 329 -6.98 -8.59 -8.37
CA TRP A 329 -6.05 -7.81 -9.16
C TRP A 329 -6.42 -7.94 -10.64
N VAL A 330 -6.60 -6.80 -11.32
CA VAL A 330 -6.85 -6.79 -12.76
C VAL A 330 -5.51 -6.94 -13.48
N MET A 331 -5.38 -7.98 -14.32
CA MET A 331 -4.12 -8.33 -14.99
C MET A 331 -4.32 -8.38 -16.52
N PRO A 332 -4.11 -7.26 -17.24
CA PRO A 332 -4.18 -7.21 -18.69
C PRO A 332 -3.05 -7.97 -19.39
N TYR A 333 -3.33 -8.53 -20.56
CA TYR A 333 -2.35 -9.07 -21.52
C TYR A 333 -2.79 -8.78 -22.97
N LYS A 334 -1.85 -8.70 -23.91
CA LYS A 334 -2.13 -8.30 -25.31
C LYS A 334 -2.43 -9.49 -26.21
N GLN A 335 -1.70 -10.59 -26.03
CA GLN A 335 -1.68 -11.72 -26.94
C GLN A 335 -1.83 -13.04 -26.21
N THR A 336 -1.08 -13.27 -25.14
CA THR A 336 -1.06 -14.57 -24.45
C THR A 336 -0.95 -14.40 -22.95
N ALA A 337 -1.66 -15.23 -22.20
CA ALA A 337 -1.43 -15.41 -20.78
C ALA A 337 -1.36 -16.91 -20.44
N ARG A 338 -0.43 -17.28 -19.57
CA ARG A 338 -0.27 -18.67 -19.08
C ARG A 338 -0.16 -18.65 -17.57
N VAL A 339 -1.03 -19.40 -16.91
CA VAL A 339 -0.98 -19.60 -15.45
C VAL A 339 -0.40 -20.97 -15.19
N THR A 340 0.64 -21.06 -14.37
CA THR A 340 1.28 -22.33 -14.01
C THR A 340 1.27 -22.48 -12.50
N LEU A 341 0.83 -23.64 -12.02
CA LEU A 341 1.01 -24.05 -10.62
C LEU A 341 2.10 -25.10 -10.53
N ILE A 342 3.03 -24.91 -9.59
CA ILE A 342 4.17 -25.78 -9.35
C ILE A 342 4.10 -26.25 -7.90
N ASN A 343 3.98 -27.56 -7.68
CA ASN A 343 4.00 -28.11 -6.34
C ASN A 343 5.41 -28.57 -5.97
N GLN A 344 6.03 -27.87 -5.03
CA GLN A 344 7.31 -28.23 -4.43
C GLN A 344 7.15 -28.81 -3.02
N SER A 345 5.92 -28.95 -2.54
CA SER A 345 5.65 -29.55 -1.23
C SER A 345 5.87 -31.07 -1.27
N PRO A 346 6.15 -31.71 -0.12
CA PRO A 346 6.30 -33.16 -0.05
C PRO A 346 4.99 -33.93 -0.28
N ASP A 347 3.84 -33.24 -0.20
CA ASP A 347 2.51 -33.83 -0.32
C ASP A 347 1.84 -33.46 -1.65
N ALA A 348 0.87 -34.27 -2.08
CA ALA A 348 0.03 -33.92 -3.21
C ALA A 348 -0.96 -32.80 -2.85
N VAL A 349 -1.17 -31.87 -3.79
CA VAL A 349 -2.13 -30.76 -3.66
C VAL A 349 -3.15 -30.83 -4.77
N ASN A 350 -4.43 -30.70 -4.44
CA ASN A 350 -5.50 -30.55 -5.43
C ASN A 350 -5.95 -29.09 -5.49
N VAL A 351 -6.16 -28.57 -6.69
CA VAL A 351 -6.58 -27.17 -6.88
C VAL A 351 -7.71 -27.11 -7.90
N LYS A 352 -8.86 -26.57 -7.50
CA LYS A 352 -9.87 -26.09 -8.45
C LYS A 352 -9.54 -24.65 -8.80
N PHE A 353 -9.05 -24.45 -10.01
CA PHE A 353 -8.68 -23.16 -10.56
C PHE A 353 -9.86 -22.53 -11.29
N THR A 354 -10.06 -21.22 -11.14
CA THR A 354 -10.96 -20.44 -12.00
C THR A 354 -10.37 -19.07 -12.29
N ALA A 355 -10.34 -18.67 -13.55
CA ALA A 355 -10.06 -17.30 -13.98
C ALA A 355 -11.30 -16.68 -14.62
N THR A 356 -11.67 -15.48 -14.18
CA THR A 356 -12.72 -14.67 -14.82
C THR A 356 -12.06 -13.66 -15.75
N LEU A 357 -12.43 -13.67 -17.04
CA LEU A 357 -11.77 -12.91 -18.09
C LEU A 357 -12.72 -11.93 -18.77
N SER A 358 -12.22 -10.76 -19.19
CA SER A 358 -12.95 -9.84 -20.06
C SER A 358 -12.03 -9.28 -21.15
N PRO A 359 -12.55 -8.87 -22.32
CA PRO A 359 -11.77 -8.08 -23.27
C PRO A 359 -11.13 -6.86 -22.60
N TRP A 360 -9.92 -6.49 -23.03
CA TRP A 360 -9.22 -5.30 -22.53
C TRP A 360 -8.74 -4.45 -23.68
N THR A 361 -9.02 -3.14 -23.63
CA THR A 361 -8.51 -2.20 -24.63
C THR A 361 -7.18 -1.67 -24.14
N TRP A 362 -6.09 -2.10 -24.77
CA TRP A 362 -4.75 -1.61 -24.46
C TRP A 362 -4.59 -0.16 -24.90
N THR A 363 -4.08 0.66 -23.99
CA THR A 363 -3.69 2.04 -24.23
C THR A 363 -2.22 2.24 -23.83
N ALA A 364 -1.66 3.40 -24.14
CA ALA A 364 -0.32 3.78 -23.67
C ALA A 364 -0.21 3.87 -22.13
N SER A 365 -1.33 3.89 -21.41
CA SER A 365 -1.34 3.87 -19.95
C SER A 365 -1.53 2.48 -19.35
N SER A 366 -1.83 1.44 -20.14
CA SER A 366 -2.02 0.08 -19.61
C SER A 366 -0.70 -0.50 -19.08
N MET A 367 -0.78 -1.24 -17.97
CA MET A 367 0.37 -1.86 -17.30
C MET A 367 0.16 -3.38 -17.16
N TYR A 368 1.26 -4.12 -17.05
CA TYR A 368 1.23 -5.53 -16.66
C TYR A 368 1.21 -5.65 -15.14
N PHE A 369 0.54 -6.67 -14.62
CA PHE A 369 0.58 -7.00 -13.20
C PHE A 369 1.84 -7.82 -12.90
N HIS A 370 2.54 -7.45 -11.83
CA HIS A 370 3.72 -8.15 -11.34
C HIS A 370 3.55 -8.54 -9.86
N ALA A 371 4.07 -9.69 -9.49
CA ALA A 371 4.23 -10.11 -8.10
C ALA A 371 5.44 -11.03 -7.97
N THR A 372 6.30 -10.77 -6.99
CA THR A 372 7.50 -11.55 -6.72
C THR A 372 7.61 -11.84 -5.22
N TYR A 373 8.56 -12.68 -4.84
CA TYR A 373 8.90 -12.99 -3.45
C TYR A 373 10.42 -13.09 -3.29
N GLN A 374 10.86 -12.91 -2.06
CA GLN A 374 12.20 -13.32 -1.62
C GLN A 374 12.10 -13.93 -0.24
N THR A 375 13.14 -14.65 0.16
CA THR A 375 13.28 -15.23 1.49
C THR A 375 14.68 -14.96 2.00
N ALA A 376 14.81 -14.62 3.28
CA ALA A 376 16.09 -14.44 3.93
C ALA A 376 16.07 -15.04 5.33
N GLU A 377 17.16 -15.71 5.70
CA GLU A 377 17.32 -16.38 6.99
C GLU A 377 18.41 -15.70 7.80
N ASN A 378 18.30 -15.79 9.12
CA ASN A 378 19.27 -15.23 10.06
C ASN A 378 19.58 -13.74 9.80
N ILE A 379 18.57 -12.94 9.47
CA ILE A 379 18.71 -11.49 9.32
C ILE A 379 19.06 -10.91 10.69
N TRP A 380 20.12 -10.10 10.77
CA TRP A 380 20.47 -9.39 12.01
C TRP A 380 19.46 -8.30 12.27
N ASP A 381 18.98 -8.25 13.51
CA ASP A 381 18.05 -7.25 14.00
C ASP A 381 18.65 -6.60 15.23
N ALA A 382 19.00 -5.32 15.15
CA ALA A 382 19.75 -4.66 16.23
C ALA A 382 18.81 -4.20 17.34
N LYS A 383 19.35 -4.00 18.54
CA LYS A 383 18.56 -3.45 19.65
C LYS A 383 18.19 -1.98 19.38
N TRP A 384 16.93 -1.61 19.65
CA TRP A 384 16.34 -0.29 19.38
C TRP A 384 17.07 0.90 20.03
N ASP A 385 17.77 0.67 21.14
CA ASP A 385 18.56 1.68 21.85
C ASP A 385 20.03 1.71 21.41
N TRP A 386 20.35 1.13 20.25
CA TRP A 386 21.67 1.30 19.62
C TRP A 386 21.98 2.79 19.48
N ASN A 387 23.18 3.21 19.92
CA ASN A 387 23.54 4.62 19.97
C ASN A 387 23.73 5.19 18.54
N PRO A 388 22.80 6.06 18.06
CA PRO A 388 22.83 6.53 16.68
C PRO A 388 23.99 7.48 16.37
N SER A 389 24.73 7.94 17.39
CA SER A 389 25.91 8.79 17.21
C SER A 389 27.15 7.98 16.76
N LYS A 390 27.09 6.65 16.82
CA LYS A 390 28.19 5.79 16.38
C LYS A 390 28.13 5.59 14.85
N PRO A 391 29.27 5.44 14.16
CA PRO A 391 29.27 4.94 12.80
C PRO A 391 28.83 3.48 12.76
N THR A 392 28.04 3.10 11.76
CA THR A 392 27.59 1.71 11.54
C THR A 392 28.67 0.86 10.88
N ARG A 393 29.52 1.49 10.05
CA ARG A 393 30.57 0.80 9.29
C ARG A 393 31.56 0.10 10.21
N GLY A 394 31.61 -1.23 10.11
CA GLY A 394 32.52 -2.08 10.87
C GLY A 394 32.00 -2.52 12.24
N ASP A 395 30.80 -2.10 12.65
CA ASP A 395 30.11 -2.59 13.84
C ASP A 395 29.13 -3.70 13.43
N THR A 396 29.44 -4.94 13.81
CA THR A 396 28.60 -6.11 13.49
C THR A 396 27.29 -6.15 14.28
N LEU A 397 27.14 -5.30 15.30
CA LEU A 397 25.92 -5.15 16.09
C LEU A 397 25.10 -3.92 15.68
N ALA A 398 25.60 -3.11 14.74
CA ALA A 398 24.84 -1.98 14.23
C ALA A 398 23.58 -2.45 13.48
N PRO A 399 22.52 -1.63 13.50
CA PRO A 399 21.36 -1.85 12.66
C PRO A 399 21.73 -1.88 11.18
N ILE A 400 20.92 -2.60 10.41
CA ILE A 400 21.03 -2.71 8.96
C ILE A 400 19.71 -2.31 8.30
N GLU A 401 19.78 -1.96 7.03
CA GLU A 401 18.60 -1.93 6.17
C GLU A 401 18.53 -3.22 5.38
N TRP A 402 17.45 -3.99 5.58
CA TRP A 402 17.15 -5.14 4.76
C TRP A 402 16.34 -4.70 3.54
N ASN A 403 16.89 -4.93 2.34
CA ASN A 403 16.18 -4.63 1.10
C ASN A 403 15.02 -5.60 0.90
N PHE A 404 13.79 -5.12 1.02
CA PHE A 404 12.59 -5.92 0.80
C PHE A 404 12.27 -6.05 -0.69
N VAL A 405 12.49 -5.00 -1.49
CA VAL A 405 12.44 -5.11 -2.95
C VAL A 405 13.15 -3.92 -3.61
N THR A 406 13.81 -4.20 -4.73
CA THR A 406 14.22 -3.19 -5.72
C THR A 406 13.59 -3.54 -7.06
N ILE A 407 12.94 -2.57 -7.69
CA ILE A 407 12.24 -2.72 -8.97
C ILE A 407 12.83 -1.72 -9.95
N GLU A 408 13.19 -2.18 -11.14
CA GLU A 408 13.60 -1.34 -12.27
C GLU A 408 12.47 -1.25 -13.32
N GLY A 409 12.33 -0.08 -13.94
CA GLY A 409 11.26 0.24 -14.87
C GLY A 409 10.25 1.23 -14.30
N GLY A 410 9.08 1.35 -14.94
CA GLY A 410 8.02 2.26 -14.50
C GLY A 410 6.74 1.49 -14.15
N GLY A 411 6.06 1.91 -13.09
CA GLY A 411 4.86 1.25 -12.59
C GLY A 411 4.25 1.94 -11.38
N ILE A 412 3.46 1.18 -10.62
CA ILE A 412 2.88 1.61 -9.34
C ILE A 412 3.11 0.48 -8.33
N TYR A 413 3.78 0.78 -7.23
CA TYR A 413 3.92 -0.17 -6.13
C TYR A 413 2.65 -0.18 -5.27
N LEU A 414 2.09 -1.38 -5.07
CA LEU A 414 0.75 -1.57 -4.51
C LEU A 414 0.74 -2.36 -3.19
N GLY A 415 1.90 -2.52 -2.54
CA GLY A 415 2.01 -3.11 -1.21
C GLY A 415 2.72 -4.46 -1.18
N ASN A 416 2.68 -5.11 -0.01
CA ASN A 416 3.44 -6.32 0.27
C ASN A 416 2.80 -7.20 1.35
N THR A 417 3.39 -8.38 1.54
CA THR A 417 3.22 -9.25 2.69
C THR A 417 4.59 -9.52 3.27
N LEU A 418 4.72 -9.38 4.59
CA LEU A 418 5.91 -9.71 5.34
C LEU A 418 5.54 -10.83 6.31
N ALA A 419 6.13 -12.02 6.11
CA ALA A 419 5.95 -13.17 6.97
C ALA A 419 7.27 -13.41 7.71
N VAL A 420 7.29 -13.13 9.01
CA VAL A 420 8.49 -13.23 9.84
C VAL A 420 8.41 -14.49 10.69
N ASP A 421 9.51 -15.21 10.82
CA ASP A 421 9.77 -16.13 11.93
C ASP A 421 10.76 -15.46 12.88
N ASN A 422 10.24 -14.93 13.99
CA ASN A 422 11.02 -14.19 14.96
C ASN A 422 11.69 -15.17 15.92
N LEU A 423 13.02 -15.18 15.95
CA LEU A 423 13.80 -16.07 16.80
C LEU A 423 14.09 -15.46 18.19
N MET A 424 13.59 -14.25 18.44
CA MET A 424 13.70 -13.54 19.71
C MET A 424 12.41 -13.68 20.53
N ASP A 425 12.54 -13.49 21.85
CA ASP A 425 11.41 -13.49 22.80
C ASP A 425 10.82 -12.08 23.04
N THR A 426 11.13 -11.12 22.17
CA THR A 426 10.62 -9.74 22.21
C THR A 426 10.35 -9.18 20.82
N TRP A 427 9.72 -8.01 20.76
CA TRP A 427 9.26 -7.34 19.55
C TRP A 427 10.38 -7.05 18.54
N TYR A 428 10.09 -7.32 17.26
CA TYR A 428 11.05 -7.24 16.13
C TYR A 428 10.82 -6.05 15.18
N GLY A 429 9.84 -5.20 15.46
CA GLY A 429 9.30 -4.26 14.47
C GLY A 429 9.54 -2.78 14.75
N GLU A 430 10.56 -2.42 15.55
CA GLU A 430 10.85 -1.00 15.84
C GLU A 430 11.43 -0.25 14.63
N GLY A 431 11.96 -0.96 13.64
CA GLY A 431 12.66 -0.35 12.52
C GLY A 431 11.76 0.37 11.52
N ASP A 432 12.25 1.49 11.00
CA ASP A 432 11.54 2.30 10.01
C ASP A 432 11.49 1.65 8.62
N ALA A 433 10.32 1.72 8.02
CA ALA A 433 10.12 1.42 6.60
C ALA A 433 10.49 2.63 5.73
N LYS A 434 11.35 2.44 4.73
CA LYS A 434 11.82 3.52 3.84
C LYS A 434 11.57 3.21 2.37
N ILE A 435 11.07 4.20 1.63
CA ILE A 435 10.81 4.10 0.18
C ILE A 435 11.60 5.16 -0.57
N TRP A 436 12.28 4.73 -1.63
CA TRP A 436 12.93 5.60 -2.62
C TRP A 436 12.28 5.40 -3.98
N VAL A 437 12.06 6.50 -4.68
CA VAL A 437 11.45 6.54 -6.01
C VAL A 437 12.41 7.22 -6.98
N ASP A 438 12.64 6.59 -8.12
CA ASP A 438 13.44 7.11 -9.23
C ASP A 438 14.84 7.59 -8.78
N ASP A 439 15.07 8.91 -8.80
CA ASP A 439 16.37 9.54 -8.53
C ASP A 439 16.44 10.17 -7.11
N ASP A 440 15.57 9.74 -6.19
CA ASP A 440 15.52 10.22 -4.82
C ASP A 440 16.87 10.09 -4.10
N ARG A 441 17.31 11.17 -3.46
CA ARG A 441 18.50 11.20 -2.60
C ARG A 441 18.20 10.98 -1.12
N PHE A 442 16.94 11.12 -0.75
CA PHE A 442 16.38 10.88 0.57
C PHE A 442 15.03 10.16 0.37
N PRO A 443 14.61 9.27 1.27
CA PRO A 443 13.36 8.52 1.10
C PRO A 443 12.15 9.45 0.84
N SER A 444 11.37 9.14 -0.19
CA SER A 444 10.05 9.76 -0.44
C SER A 444 9.02 9.41 0.62
N GLU A 445 9.17 8.22 1.24
CA GLU A 445 8.47 7.85 2.46
C GLU A 445 9.48 7.36 3.50
N PHE A 446 9.37 7.84 4.73
CA PHE A 446 10.21 7.49 5.87
C PHE A 446 9.28 7.23 7.07
N GLY A 447 9.17 5.96 7.46
CA GLY A 447 8.26 5.46 8.49
C GLY A 447 8.63 5.87 9.92
N THR A 448 8.03 5.14 10.86
CA THR A 448 8.12 5.34 12.33
C THR A 448 8.10 3.98 13.07
N GLY A 449 8.46 2.91 12.37
CA GLY A 449 8.25 1.53 12.81
C GLY A 449 7.58 0.65 11.75
N LEU A 450 7.79 -0.65 11.90
CA LEU A 450 7.31 -1.67 10.96
C LEU A 450 5.79 -1.83 11.07
N GLU A 451 5.26 -1.93 12.28
CA GLU A 451 3.82 -2.13 12.51
C GLU A 451 3.00 -0.93 12.02
N ASP A 452 3.60 0.26 12.06
CA ASP A 452 2.98 1.51 11.68
C ASP A 452 2.67 1.53 10.19
N TYR A 453 3.58 0.97 9.37
CA TYR A 453 3.33 0.74 7.95
C TYR A 453 2.10 -0.14 7.72
N TYR A 454 1.81 -1.09 8.61
CA TYR A 454 0.68 -2.01 8.52
C TYR A 454 -0.59 -1.50 9.23
N ASN A 455 -0.68 -0.21 9.57
CA ASN A 455 -1.86 0.42 10.20
C ASN A 455 -2.22 -0.10 11.59
N THR A 456 -1.22 -0.40 12.38
CA THR A 456 -1.39 -0.69 13.79
C THR A 456 -0.33 0.08 14.58
N SER A 457 -0.16 -0.19 15.87
CA SER A 457 0.79 0.53 16.73
C SER A 457 1.05 -0.23 18.02
N TRP A 458 2.14 0.10 18.70
CA TRP A 458 2.49 -0.38 20.05
C TRP A 458 2.83 -1.88 20.10
N ALA A 459 3.74 -2.35 19.25
CA ALA A 459 4.18 -3.75 19.19
C ALA A 459 3.00 -4.76 19.20
N PRO A 460 2.09 -4.67 18.21
CA PRO A 460 0.82 -5.35 18.25
C PRO A 460 0.98 -6.81 17.89
N VAL A 461 0.86 -7.68 18.89
CA VAL A 461 0.86 -9.13 18.71
C VAL A 461 -0.57 -9.67 18.74
N VAL A 462 -1.37 -9.19 17.79
CA VAL A 462 -2.81 -9.46 17.70
C VAL A 462 -3.26 -9.59 16.27
N LEU A 463 -4.28 -10.42 16.04
CA LEU A 463 -4.89 -10.58 14.72
C LEU A 463 -5.84 -9.41 14.46
N TYR A 464 -5.72 -8.80 13.27
CA TYR A 464 -6.69 -7.83 12.77
C TYR A 464 -6.85 -7.97 11.25
N GLN A 465 -7.98 -7.48 10.75
CA GLN A 465 -8.34 -7.53 9.34
C GLN A 465 -8.98 -6.20 8.95
N THR A 466 -8.44 -5.55 7.92
CA THR A 466 -9.07 -4.40 7.27
C THR A 466 -8.95 -4.56 5.75
N PRO A 467 -9.75 -3.82 4.96
CA PRO A 467 -9.64 -3.89 3.51
C PRO A 467 -8.21 -3.62 2.99
N PHE A 468 -7.42 -2.83 3.72
CA PHE A 468 -6.10 -2.38 3.27
C PHE A 468 -4.92 -3.01 4.01
N ALA A 469 -5.04 -3.34 5.31
CA ALA A 469 -3.97 -3.99 6.06
C ALA A 469 -4.50 -5.07 7.03
N ASN A 470 -3.69 -6.10 7.27
CA ASN A 470 -4.09 -7.26 8.07
C ASN A 470 -2.88 -7.87 8.79
N ALA A 471 -3.14 -8.47 9.95
CA ALA A 471 -2.22 -9.38 10.63
C ALA A 471 -2.85 -10.77 10.73
N PRO A 472 -2.72 -11.63 9.70
CA PRO A 472 -3.37 -12.93 9.70
C PRO A 472 -2.73 -13.96 10.64
N ARG A 473 -1.49 -13.72 11.12
CA ARG A 473 -0.78 -14.65 12.00
C ARG A 473 0.04 -13.92 13.08
N ALA A 474 -0.07 -14.42 14.31
CA ALA A 474 0.75 -14.05 15.45
C ALA A 474 0.79 -15.28 16.39
N ASP A 475 1.93 -15.96 16.46
CA ASP A 475 2.02 -17.28 17.12
C ASP A 475 2.12 -17.18 18.66
N ASN A 476 2.83 -16.18 19.18
CA ASN A 476 3.06 -16.04 20.62
C ASN A 476 2.96 -14.57 21.05
N ALA A 477 2.48 -14.29 22.26
CA ALA A 477 2.28 -12.92 22.77
C ALA A 477 3.59 -12.12 22.89
N SER A 478 4.74 -12.79 23.00
CA SER A 478 6.08 -12.19 22.95
C SER A 478 6.50 -11.76 21.54
N SER A 479 5.71 -12.09 20.52
CA SER A 479 6.05 -12.11 19.09
C SER A 479 7.05 -13.20 18.67
N PHE A 480 7.45 -14.11 19.55
CA PHE A 480 8.27 -15.28 19.17
C PHE A 480 7.54 -16.17 18.14
N GLY A 481 8.29 -16.70 17.18
CA GLY A 481 7.79 -17.59 16.13
C GLY A 481 7.18 -16.84 14.96
N HIS A 482 6.21 -17.46 14.29
CA HIS A 482 5.69 -16.90 13.04
C HIS A 482 4.69 -15.76 13.28
N ASN A 483 4.93 -14.66 12.58
CA ASN A 483 4.06 -13.50 12.49
C ASN A 483 3.87 -13.14 11.02
N THR A 484 2.74 -12.54 10.68
CA THR A 484 2.53 -12.05 9.32
C THR A 484 1.79 -10.75 9.37
N PHE A 485 2.33 -9.75 8.68
CA PHE A 485 1.65 -8.52 8.33
C PHE A 485 1.50 -8.41 6.81
N THR A 486 0.40 -7.83 6.37
CA THR A 486 0.14 -7.62 4.94
C THR A 486 -0.57 -6.30 4.76
N ARG A 487 -0.14 -5.52 3.75
CA ARG A 487 -0.83 -4.30 3.35
C ARG A 487 -0.91 -4.22 1.83
N THR A 488 -2.10 -3.91 1.33
CA THR A 488 -2.29 -3.45 -0.03
C THR A 488 -2.51 -1.95 -0.03
N ARG A 489 -1.84 -1.25 -0.94
CA ARG A 489 -2.01 0.19 -1.16
C ARG A 489 -3.16 0.41 -2.13
N ASN A 490 -3.96 1.42 -1.86
CA ASN A 490 -5.11 1.83 -2.64
C ASN A 490 -4.81 3.22 -3.24
N LEU A 491 -5.45 4.28 -2.77
CA LEU A 491 -5.14 5.64 -3.23
C LEU A 491 -3.69 6.06 -2.91
N ASP A 492 -3.06 5.41 -1.95
CA ASP A 492 -1.67 5.58 -1.53
C ASP A 492 -0.67 4.69 -2.30
N GLY A 493 -1.04 4.16 -3.46
CA GLY A 493 -0.10 3.49 -4.37
C GLY A 493 1.02 4.43 -4.82
N VAL A 494 2.25 3.91 -4.92
CA VAL A 494 3.46 4.72 -5.18
C VAL A 494 3.87 4.59 -6.66
N PRO A 495 3.56 5.57 -7.52
CA PRO A 495 3.99 5.56 -8.90
C PRO A 495 5.49 5.88 -9.02
N PHE A 496 6.17 5.20 -9.94
CA PHE A 496 7.58 5.40 -10.25
C PHE A 496 7.81 5.24 -11.76
N ARG A 497 8.89 5.83 -12.30
CA ARG A 497 9.16 5.86 -13.75
C ARG A 497 10.39 5.06 -14.16
N LYS A 498 11.37 4.95 -13.28
CA LYS A 498 12.67 4.32 -13.50
C LYS A 498 12.98 3.27 -12.46
N SER A 499 12.71 3.54 -11.19
CA SER A 499 13.08 2.65 -10.10
C SER A 499 12.22 2.86 -8.86
N PHE A 500 12.04 1.78 -8.11
CA PHE A 500 11.42 1.78 -6.80
C PHE A 500 12.25 0.91 -5.86
N ARG A 501 12.53 1.40 -4.66
CA ARG A 501 13.20 0.62 -3.60
C ARG A 501 12.40 0.72 -2.31
N TYR A 502 12.22 -0.41 -1.64
CA TYR A 502 11.65 -0.49 -0.30
C TYR A 502 12.60 -1.25 0.60
N ASP A 503 13.10 -0.56 1.62
CA ASP A 503 13.98 -1.13 2.64
C ASP A 503 13.30 -1.06 4.01
N LEU A 504 13.63 -2.03 4.85
CA LEU A 504 13.19 -2.10 6.24
C LEU A 504 14.42 -1.95 7.13
N GLU A 505 14.41 -1.01 8.06
CA GLU A 505 15.40 -1.06 9.14
C GLU A 505 15.15 -2.27 10.02
N MET A 506 16.24 -2.88 10.47
CA MET A 506 16.22 -4.02 11.36
C MET A 506 16.55 -3.53 12.78
N LEU A 507 15.49 -3.14 13.51
CA LEU A 507 15.53 -2.74 14.92
C LEU A 507 14.44 -3.47 15.74
N SER A 508 14.83 -3.95 16.93
CA SER A 508 14.04 -4.80 17.83
C SER A 508 14.29 -4.48 19.30
N TRP A 509 13.52 -5.05 20.22
CA TRP A 509 13.63 -4.73 21.65
C TRP A 509 14.91 -5.19 22.34
N ASP A 510 15.40 -6.40 22.04
CA ASP A 510 16.60 -6.98 22.67
C ASP A 510 17.78 -7.22 21.72
N GLY A 511 17.55 -7.11 20.40
CA GLY A 511 18.52 -7.47 19.37
C GLY A 511 18.68 -8.98 19.22
N GLY A 512 18.81 -9.45 17.97
CA GLY A 512 18.86 -10.87 17.68
C GLY A 512 18.72 -11.18 16.19
N ARG A 513 17.93 -12.21 15.87
CA ARG A 513 17.80 -12.73 14.50
C ARG A 513 16.35 -13.01 14.17
N ILE A 514 16.00 -12.80 12.90
CA ILE A 514 14.73 -13.24 12.33
C ILE A 514 14.94 -13.97 10.99
N ASN A 515 13.95 -14.74 10.56
CA ASN A 515 13.80 -15.17 9.17
C ASN A 515 12.58 -14.46 8.56
N ALA A 516 12.61 -14.17 7.26
CA ALA A 516 11.54 -13.45 6.56
C ALA A 516 11.31 -13.96 5.12
#